data_AF-X0STV8-F1
#
_entry.id   AF-X0STV8-F1
#
_cell.length_a   1.000
_cell.length_b   1.000
_cell.length_c   1.000
_cell.angle_alpha   90.00
_cell.angle_beta   90.00
_cell.angle_gamma   90.00
#
_symmetry.space_group_name_H-M   'P 1'
#
loop_
_entity.id
_entity.type
_entity.pdbx_description
1 polymer ?
#
loop_
_entity_poly.entity_id
_entity_poly.type
_entity_poly.pdbx_seq_one_letter_code
_entity_poly.pdbx_strand_id
1 'polypeptide(L)'
;YAHHPTEIKVTLEVAAGLERRTIAIFQPHRYTRTKMLLSKFGSAFEKTDILLLTNIYAAGENPIPGMDGELLFEKVKQKRRKATYYFANFRKIIDFLGCECREGDLILTLGAGNINEVGRSFLNRE
;
A
#
# COMPACT_ATOMS: atom_id res chain seq x y z
N TYR A 1 -2.97 -0.12 -10.44
CA TYR A 1 -4.27 -0.82 -10.40
C TYR A 1 -4.23 -2.16 -9.68
N ALA A 2 -3.05 -2.79 -9.47
CA ALA A 2 -2.94 -4.04 -8.72
C ALA A 2 -3.59 -3.91 -7.33
N HIS A 3 -4.59 -4.73 -7.06
CA HIS A 3 -5.38 -4.69 -5.81
C HIS A 3 -5.69 -6.08 -5.25
N HIS A 4 -5.46 -7.13 -6.05
CA HIS A 4 -5.44 -8.51 -5.58
C HIS A 4 -4.02 -8.90 -5.10
N PRO A 5 -3.85 -9.70 -4.02
CA PRO A 5 -2.55 -10.12 -3.51
C PRO A 5 -1.60 -10.70 -4.58
N THR A 6 -2.14 -11.49 -5.51
CA THR A 6 -1.35 -12.05 -6.64
C THR A 6 -0.81 -10.97 -7.56
N GLU A 7 -1.63 -9.99 -7.94
CA GLU A 7 -1.23 -8.89 -8.81
C GLU A 7 -0.16 -8.02 -8.15
N ILE A 8 -0.34 -7.75 -6.85
CA ILE A 8 0.61 -7.00 -6.03
C ILE A 8 1.94 -7.72 -5.99
N LYS A 9 1.94 -9.03 -5.69
CA LYS A 9 3.15 -9.83 -5.63
C LYS A 9 3.92 -9.79 -6.96
N VAL A 10 3.25 -10.07 -8.08
CA VAL A 10 3.88 -10.06 -9.41
C VAL A 10 4.42 -8.66 -9.75
N THR A 11 3.65 -7.60 -9.46
CA THR A 11 4.10 -6.21 -9.70
C THR A 11 5.37 -5.89 -8.92
N LEU A 12 5.43 -6.30 -7.66
CA LEU A 12 6.58 -6.02 -6.79
C LEU A 12 7.79 -6.91 -7.10
N GLU A 13 7.58 -8.13 -7.60
CA GLU A 13 8.66 -8.97 -8.13
C GLU A 13 9.32 -8.33 -9.35
N VAL A 14 8.53 -7.82 -10.29
CA VAL A 14 9.04 -7.07 -11.45
C VAL A 14 9.76 -5.80 -11.02
N ALA A 15 9.18 -5.03 -10.10
CA ALA A 15 9.80 -3.81 -9.58
C ALA A 15 11.15 -4.07 -8.91
N ALA A 16 11.27 -5.17 -8.15
CA ALA A 16 12.53 -5.55 -7.51
C ALA A 16 13.65 -5.87 -8.51
N GLY A 17 13.32 -6.33 -9.72
CA GLY A 17 14.28 -6.57 -10.79
C GLY A 17 14.92 -5.31 -11.38
N LEU A 18 14.40 -4.12 -11.04
CA LEU A 18 14.98 -2.84 -11.45
C LEU A 18 16.13 -2.37 -10.56
N GLU A 19 16.47 -3.14 -9.51
CA GLU A 19 17.55 -2.85 -8.55
C GLU A 19 17.44 -1.44 -7.92
N ARG A 20 16.21 -0.96 -7.77
CA ARG A 20 15.86 0.31 -7.12
C ARG A 20 15.16 0.07 -5.80
N ARG A 21 15.45 0.93 -4.81
CA ARG A 21 14.72 0.93 -3.54
C ARG A 21 13.25 1.23 -3.80
N THR A 22 12.36 0.32 -3.40
CA THR A 22 10.94 0.42 -3.72
C THR A 22 10.12 0.88 -2.52
N ILE A 23 9.33 1.95 -2.71
CA ILE A 23 8.33 2.44 -1.77
C ILE A 23 6.94 2.16 -2.35
N ALA A 24 6.25 1.15 -1.81
CA ALA A 24 4.90 0.80 -2.25
C ALA A 24 3.86 1.41 -1.30
N ILE A 25 2.87 2.08 -1.89
CA ILE A 25 1.73 2.67 -1.19
C ILE A 25 0.50 1.86 -1.61
N PHE A 26 -0.13 1.16 -0.67
CA PHE A 26 -1.27 0.30 -0.97
C PHE A 26 -2.56 0.79 -0.30
N GLN A 27 -3.58 0.98 -1.12
CA GLN A 27 -4.95 1.19 -0.68
C GLN A 27 -5.79 -0.06 -0.93
N PRO A 28 -6.24 -0.76 0.14
CA PRO A 28 -7.13 -1.89 -0.01
C PRO A 28 -8.45 -1.44 -0.64
N HIS A 29 -9.00 -2.27 -1.53
CA HIS A 29 -10.25 -1.97 -2.22
C HIS A 29 -11.34 -2.95 -1.79
N ARG A 30 -12.42 -2.43 -1.20
CA ARG A 30 -13.56 -3.12 -0.58
C ARG A 30 -13.23 -3.86 0.73
N TYR A 31 -14.14 -3.76 1.69
CA TYR A 31 -14.07 -4.45 2.98
C TYR A 31 -14.21 -5.96 2.80
N THR A 32 -15.17 -6.40 1.99
CA THR A 32 -15.45 -7.82 1.75
C THR A 32 -14.23 -8.55 1.17
N ARG A 33 -13.56 -7.93 0.20
CA ARG A 33 -12.35 -8.48 -0.44
C ARG A 33 -11.17 -8.50 0.51
N THR A 34 -10.97 -7.42 1.27
CA THR A 34 -9.88 -7.34 2.26
C THR A 34 -10.04 -8.43 3.31
N LYS A 35 -11.25 -8.64 3.83
CA LYS A 35 -11.58 -9.74 4.75
C LYS A 35 -11.29 -11.12 4.15
N MET A 36 -11.77 -11.38 2.93
CA MET A 36 -11.62 -12.66 2.24
C MET A 36 -10.15 -13.03 2.00
N LEU A 37 -9.29 -12.05 1.75
CA LEU A 37 -7.90 -12.24 1.33
C LEU A 37 -6.88 -11.83 2.39
N LEU A 38 -7.32 -11.53 3.61
CA LEU A 38 -6.50 -10.96 4.70
C LEU A 38 -5.22 -11.77 4.94
N SER A 39 -5.32 -13.10 5.00
CA SER A 39 -4.19 -13.99 5.23
C SER A 39 -3.17 -14.00 4.09
N LYS A 40 -3.62 -13.72 2.85
CA LYS A 40 -2.81 -13.69 1.62
C LYS A 40 -2.07 -12.37 1.43
N PHE A 41 -2.60 -11.26 1.95
CA PHE A 41 -1.92 -9.97 1.86
C PHE A 41 -0.57 -9.95 2.61
N GLY A 42 -0.44 -10.71 3.69
CA GLY A 42 0.77 -10.65 4.51
C GLY A 42 2.09 -11.01 3.79
N SER A 43 2.03 -11.86 2.75
CA SER A 43 3.20 -12.19 1.91
C SER A 43 3.22 -11.46 0.56
N ALA A 44 2.18 -10.69 0.23
CA ALA A 44 2.08 -10.01 -1.06
C ALA A 44 3.14 -8.91 -1.24
N PHE A 45 3.67 -8.38 -0.13
CA PHE A 45 4.55 -7.20 -0.10
C PHE A 45 6.02 -7.51 0.24
N GLU A 46 6.43 -8.78 0.18
CA GLU A 46 7.76 -9.22 0.60
C GLU A 46 8.90 -8.54 -0.18
N LYS A 47 8.67 -8.26 -1.47
CA LYS A 47 9.69 -7.69 -2.38
C LYS A 47 9.81 -6.16 -2.32
N THR A 48 8.93 -5.47 -1.59
CA THR A 48 9.04 -4.01 -1.36
C THR A 48 10.06 -3.71 -0.27
N ASP A 49 10.69 -2.53 -0.28
CA ASP A 49 11.55 -2.06 0.82
C ASP A 49 10.77 -1.28 1.89
N ILE A 50 9.99 -0.29 1.49
CA ILE A 50 9.06 0.43 2.38
C ILE A 50 7.61 0.23 1.92
N LEU A 51 6.75 -0.22 2.83
CA LEU A 51 5.32 -0.40 2.58
C LEU A 51 4.52 0.62 3.37
N LEU A 52 3.69 1.41 2.69
CA LEU A 52 2.73 2.34 3.29
C LEU A 52 1.32 1.82 3.06
N LEU A 53 0.62 1.47 4.13
CA LEU A 53 -0.77 1.01 4.11
C LEU A 53 -1.72 2.15 4.48
N THR A 54 -2.92 2.10 3.91
CA THR A 54 -3.91 3.16 4.08
C THR A 54 -5.26 2.60 4.50
N ASN A 55 -6.23 3.49 4.72
CA ASN A 55 -7.62 3.11 4.91
C ASN A 55 -8.20 2.35 3.71
N ILE A 56 -9.18 1.50 3.99
CA ILE A 56 -9.88 0.74 2.97
C ILE A 56 -10.74 1.70 2.15
N TYR A 57 -10.57 1.66 0.83
CA TYR A 57 -11.50 2.29 -0.09
C TYR A 57 -12.78 1.45 -0.17
N ALA A 58 -13.86 1.95 0.41
CA ALA A 58 -15.11 1.22 0.60
C ALA A 58 -15.77 0.78 -0.73
N ALA A 59 -15.63 1.58 -1.80
CA ALA A 59 -16.28 1.35 -3.09
C ALA A 59 -17.79 1.04 -2.99
N GLY A 60 -18.49 1.77 -2.11
CA GLY A 60 -19.92 1.62 -1.86
C GLY A 60 -20.31 0.57 -0.83
N GLU A 61 -19.35 -0.17 -0.24
CA GLU A 61 -19.65 -1.13 0.83
C GLU A 61 -19.83 -0.45 2.18
N ASN A 62 -20.74 -0.98 2.99
CA ASN A 62 -20.82 -0.62 4.40
C ASN A 62 -19.57 -1.14 5.14
N PRO A 63 -19.02 -0.37 6.10
CA PRO A 63 -17.95 -0.85 6.95
C PRO A 63 -18.32 -2.18 7.63
N ILE A 64 -17.36 -3.11 7.66
CA ILE A 64 -17.51 -4.37 8.39
C ILE A 64 -16.85 -4.18 9.77
N PRO A 65 -17.55 -4.42 10.89
CA PRO A 65 -16.97 -4.27 12.23
C PRO A 65 -15.67 -5.05 12.39
N GLY A 66 -14.64 -4.36 12.89
CA GLY A 66 -13.30 -4.91 13.09
C GLY A 66 -12.50 -5.14 11.80
N MET A 67 -12.97 -4.68 10.64
CA MET A 67 -12.25 -4.78 9.36
C MET A 67 -11.93 -3.38 8.84
N ASP A 68 -10.73 -2.90 9.15
CA ASP A 68 -10.17 -1.63 8.67
C ASP A 68 -8.73 -1.79 8.14
N GLY A 69 -8.12 -0.67 7.74
CA GLY A 69 -6.73 -0.66 7.26
C GLY A 69 -5.72 -1.01 8.35
N GLU A 70 -6.02 -0.73 9.63
CA GLU A 70 -5.14 -1.05 10.75
C GLU A 70 -5.05 -2.56 10.98
N LEU A 71 -6.17 -3.29 10.92
CA LEU A 71 -6.16 -4.74 10.99
C LEU A 71 -5.29 -5.35 9.88
N LEU A 72 -5.40 -4.84 8.65
CA LEU A 72 -4.54 -5.29 7.56
C LEU A 72 -3.07 -4.99 7.87
N PHE A 73 -2.76 -3.80 8.36
CA PHE A 73 -1.42 -3.41 8.76
C PHE A 73 -0.82 -4.36 9.80
N GLU A 74 -1.56 -4.67 10.87
CA GLU A 74 -1.12 -5.60 11.90
C GLU A 74 -0.84 -7.00 11.32
N LYS A 75 -1.71 -7.49 10.44
CA LYS A 75 -1.51 -8.80 9.78
C LYS A 75 -0.29 -8.83 8.85
N VAL A 76 -0.02 -7.73 8.16
CA VAL A 76 1.18 -7.61 7.31
C VAL A 76 2.44 -7.50 8.15
N LYS A 77 2.42 -6.69 9.21
CA LYS A 77 3.56 -6.48 10.12
C LYS A 77 3.96 -7.75 10.87
N GLN A 78 3.02 -8.65 11.16
CA GLN A 78 3.31 -9.97 11.73
C GLN A 78 4.16 -10.87 10.82
N LYS A 79 4.08 -10.70 9.49
CA LYS A 79 4.82 -11.51 8.51
C LYS A 79 6.03 -10.79 7.90
N ARG A 80 5.99 -9.45 7.81
CA ARG A 80 6.99 -8.63 7.13
C ARG A 80 7.90 -7.94 8.14
N ARG A 81 9.22 -8.20 8.06
CA ARG A 81 10.24 -7.56 8.94
C ARG A 81 10.76 -6.22 8.42
N LYS A 82 10.42 -5.86 7.18
CA LYS A 82 10.83 -4.61 6.55
C LYS A 82 9.93 -3.44 6.98
N ALA A 83 10.40 -2.21 6.75
CA ALA A 83 9.73 -0.97 7.15
C ALA A 83 8.30 -0.89 6.61
N THR A 84 7.32 -0.92 7.52
CA THR A 84 5.89 -0.93 7.21
C THR A 84 5.21 0.13 8.06
N TYR A 85 4.40 0.98 7.44
CA TYR A 85 3.69 2.07 8.11
C TYR A 85 2.22 2.05 7.74
N TYR A 86 1.39 2.61 8.62
CA TYR A 86 -0.02 2.84 8.37
C TYR A 86 -0.32 4.34 8.46
N PHE A 87 -1.10 4.84 7.50
CA PHE A 87 -1.55 6.22 7.45
C PHE A 87 -3.05 6.29 7.17
N ALA A 88 -3.79 6.91 8.08
CA ALA A 88 -5.24 7.09 7.94
C ALA A 88 -5.64 8.12 6.86
N ASN A 89 -4.70 8.97 6.39
CA ASN A 89 -4.98 9.97 5.37
C ASN A 89 -3.81 10.16 4.40
N PHE A 90 -4.11 10.64 3.19
CA PHE A 90 -3.13 10.80 2.11
C PHE A 90 -2.13 11.93 2.33
N ARG A 91 -2.51 12.98 3.07
CA ARG A 91 -1.60 14.09 3.38
C ARG A 91 -0.36 13.60 4.14
N LYS A 92 -0.56 12.78 5.18
CA LYS A 92 0.56 12.18 5.93
C LYS A 92 1.45 11.28 5.08
N ILE A 93 0.90 10.64 4.05
CA ILE A 93 1.69 9.84 3.11
C ILE A 93 2.57 10.77 2.28
N ILE A 94 2.01 11.87 1.75
CA ILE A 94 2.74 12.86 0.96
C ILE A 94 3.87 13.48 1.80
N ASP A 95 3.59 13.87 3.04
CA ASP A 95 4.57 14.41 3.98
C ASP A 95 5.70 13.39 4.25
N PHE A 96 5.33 12.12 4.52
CA PHE A 96 6.29 11.04 4.71
C PHE A 96 7.18 10.84 3.49
N LEU A 97 6.61 10.79 2.29
CA LEU A 97 7.37 10.66 1.05
C LEU A 97 8.32 11.86 0.84
N GLY A 98 7.95 13.07 1.28
CA GLY A 98 8.84 14.23 1.19
C GLY A 98 10.05 14.18 2.08
N CYS A 99 9.97 13.49 3.22
CA CYS A 99 11.12 13.29 4.09
C CYS A 99 11.92 12.02 3.73
N GLU A 100 11.24 10.96 3.27
CA GLU A 100 11.86 9.64 3.13
C GLU A 100 12.45 9.37 1.74
N CYS A 101 11.85 9.93 0.69
CA CYS A 101 12.26 9.64 -0.68
C CYS A 101 13.68 10.15 -0.96
N ARG A 102 14.42 9.34 -1.71
CA ARG A 102 15.76 9.63 -2.18
C ARG A 102 15.83 9.53 -3.70
N GLU A 103 16.87 10.13 -4.28
CA GLU A 103 17.15 9.97 -5.69
C GLU A 103 17.29 8.48 -6.04
N GLY A 104 16.64 8.06 -7.13
CA GLY A 104 16.62 6.66 -7.58
C GLY A 104 15.53 5.79 -6.99
N ASP A 105 14.77 6.27 -5.98
CA ASP A 105 13.65 5.50 -5.41
C ASP A 105 12.55 5.25 -6.47
N LEU A 106 11.95 4.06 -6.40
CA LEU A 106 10.76 3.70 -7.18
C LEU A 106 9.52 3.75 -6.28
N ILE A 107 8.65 4.73 -6.53
CA ILE A 107 7.39 4.90 -5.80
C ILE A 107 6.26 4.24 -6.58
N LEU A 108 5.53 3.32 -5.95
CA LEU A 108 4.42 2.59 -6.55
C LEU A 108 3.12 2.84 -5.79
N THR A 109 2.12 3.43 -6.45
CA THR A 109 0.75 3.48 -5.93
C THR A 109 -0.04 2.26 -6.39
N LEU A 110 -0.44 1.40 -5.45
CA LEU A 110 -1.13 0.13 -5.65
C LEU A 110 -2.54 0.19 -5.06
N GLY A 111 -3.51 -0.35 -5.77
CA GLY A 111 -4.93 -0.26 -5.44
C GLY A 111 -5.80 0.10 -6.65
N ALA A 112 -7.10 0.02 -6.45
CA ALA A 112 -8.14 0.33 -7.45
C ALA A 112 -9.13 1.41 -6.99
N GLY A 113 -8.84 2.06 -5.85
CA GLY A 113 -9.57 3.24 -5.38
C GLY A 113 -8.93 4.52 -5.89
N ASN A 114 -8.95 5.56 -5.05
CA ASN A 114 -8.38 6.87 -5.37
C ASN A 114 -6.89 7.01 -5.02
N ILE A 115 -6.17 5.91 -4.80
CA ILE A 115 -4.74 5.92 -4.42
C ILE A 115 -3.82 6.60 -5.43
N ASN A 116 -4.22 6.70 -6.69
CA ASN A 116 -3.51 7.45 -7.73
C ASN A 116 -3.42 8.95 -7.42
N GLU A 117 -4.33 9.50 -6.60
CA GLU A 117 -4.29 10.88 -6.14
C GLU A 117 -3.04 11.18 -5.30
N VAL A 118 -2.51 10.20 -4.55
CA VAL A 118 -1.26 10.35 -3.80
C VAL A 118 -0.10 10.65 -4.75
N GLY A 119 0.03 9.87 -5.82
CA GLY A 119 1.09 10.06 -6.81
C GLY A 119 0.98 11.42 -7.51
N ARG A 120 -0.23 11.81 -7.94
CA ARG A 120 -0.48 13.11 -8.57
C ARG A 120 -0.16 14.28 -7.63
N SER A 121 -0.63 14.21 -6.39
CA SER A 121 -0.42 15.28 -5.41
C SER A 121 1.06 15.39 -5.02
N PHE A 122 1.77 14.26 -4.92
CA PHE A 122 3.19 14.24 -4.62
C PHE A 122 4.04 14.86 -5.74
N LEU A 123 3.66 14.65 -7.00
CA LEU A 123 4.36 15.26 -8.15
C LEU A 123 4.10 16.77 -8.29
N ASN A 124 2.94 17.25 -7.81
CA ASN A 124 2.52 18.65 -7.91
C ASN A 124 2.77 19.45 -6.63
N ARG A 125 3.57 18.93 -5.69
CA ARG A 125 3.97 19.70 -4.51
C ARG A 125 4.92 20.81 -4.95
N GLU A 126 4.62 22.04 -4.54
CA GLU A 126 5.55 23.17 -4.63
C GLU A 126 6.61 23.09 -3.53
#